data_AF-A0A0S7CV26-F1
#
_entry.id   AF-A0A0S7CV26-F1
#
_cell.length_a   1.000
_cell.length_b   1.000
_cell.length_c   1.000
_cell.angle_alpha   90.00
_cell.angle_beta   90.00
_cell.angle_gamma   90.00
#
_symmetry.space_group_name_H-M   'P 1'
#
loop_
_entity.id
_entity.type
_entity.pdbx_description
1 polymer ?
#
loop_
_entity_poly.entity_id
_entity_poly.type
_entity_poly.pdbx_seq_one_letter_code
_entity_poly.pdbx_strand_id
1 'polypeptide(L)'
;MFDTATSGFGTHSSFQVPVTGVMLIEVLGAALLVGVFLGVTARRNPSKLAAPFAVGLTVAVLLQLGQSTGNLAFNPARATASAIFSSSWAVEQLWLFWVAPLVGAAIAGLIFRGFGETTPVAVAEVEEPLPADGWEEKSDDDAEAAVPESAAEVSTPAAESAVAPVEEKPDVDPARDFFDGKRG
;
A
#
# COMPACT_ATOMS: atom_id res chain seq x y z
N MET A 1 19.90 -0.14 21.65
CA MET A 1 19.41 -1.16 20.68
C MET A 1 18.85 -0.53 19.40
N PHE A 2 18.41 0.74 19.38
CA PHE A 2 17.84 1.40 18.20
C PHE A 2 18.81 2.20 17.32
N ASP A 3 20.08 2.32 17.72
CA ASP A 3 21.09 3.11 16.99
C ASP A 3 21.33 2.62 15.56
N THR A 4 21.22 1.31 15.30
CA THR A 4 21.33 0.73 13.96
C THR A 4 20.09 0.96 13.10
N ALA A 5 18.94 1.22 13.72
CA ALA A 5 17.65 1.47 13.09
C ALA A 5 17.29 2.96 13.03
N THR A 6 18.24 3.84 13.34
CA THR A 6 18.07 5.28 13.31
C THR A 6 18.71 5.88 12.07
N SER A 7 18.09 6.91 11.51
CA SER A 7 18.60 7.61 10.34
C SER A 7 19.78 8.50 10.76
N GLY A 8 20.89 8.44 10.00
CA GLY A 8 22.08 9.21 10.33
C GLY A 8 22.91 9.56 9.11
N PHE A 9 23.79 10.54 9.28
CA PHE A 9 24.78 10.97 8.29
C PHE A 9 26.18 11.02 8.91
N GLY A 10 27.21 11.10 8.05
CA GLY A 10 28.61 11.07 8.49
C GLY A 10 28.93 9.77 9.22
N THR A 11 29.54 9.87 10.40
CA THR A 11 29.95 8.71 11.23
C THR A 11 28.80 7.79 11.63
N HIS A 12 27.56 8.25 11.52
CA HIS A 12 26.35 7.50 11.85
C HIS A 12 25.63 6.91 10.62
N SER A 13 26.32 6.80 9.48
CA SER A 13 25.79 6.19 8.25
C SER A 13 26.72 5.09 7.73
N SER A 14 26.14 4.05 7.11
CA SER A 14 26.87 2.88 6.60
C SER A 14 27.94 3.25 5.56
N PHE A 15 27.66 4.25 4.73
CA PHE A 15 28.59 4.73 3.69
C PHE A 15 29.24 6.07 4.02
N GLN A 16 29.16 6.53 5.27
CA GLN A 16 29.73 7.80 5.72
C GLN A 16 29.32 8.99 4.84
N VAL A 17 28.06 8.99 4.39
CA VAL A 17 27.54 9.96 3.44
C VAL A 17 27.53 11.35 4.08
N PRO A 18 28.07 12.39 3.42
CA PRO A 18 28.07 13.73 3.97
C PRO A 18 26.63 14.27 4.07
N VAL A 19 26.43 15.26 4.94
CA VAL A 19 25.14 15.93 5.18
C VAL A 19 24.46 16.32 3.87
N THR A 20 25.19 16.94 2.94
CA THR A 20 24.68 17.36 1.63
C THR A 20 24.16 16.18 0.81
N GLY A 21 24.85 15.05 0.84
CA GLY A 21 24.43 13.84 0.13
C GLY A 21 23.12 13.28 0.68
N VAL A 22 23.02 13.17 2.01
CA VAL A 22 21.79 12.72 2.68
C VAL A 22 20.64 13.70 2.43
N MET A 23 20.89 15.00 2.50
CA MET A 23 19.90 16.03 2.21
C MET A 23 19.33 15.89 0.80
N LEU A 24 20.18 15.72 -0.21
CA LEU A 24 19.74 15.53 -1.60
C LEU A 24 18.89 14.26 -1.73
N ILE A 25 19.36 13.13 -1.19
CA ILE A 25 18.63 11.86 -1.31
C ILE A 25 17.27 11.93 -0.61
N GLU A 26 17.19 12.52 0.58
CA GLU A 26 15.94 12.73 1.32
C GLU A 26 14.95 13.63 0.56
N VAL A 27 15.43 14.76 0.00
CA VAL A 27 14.61 15.64 -0.83
C VAL A 27 14.08 14.91 -2.06
N LEU A 28 14.94 14.20 -2.81
CA LEU A 28 14.54 13.49 -4.02
C LEU A 28 13.61 12.32 -3.70
N GLY A 29 13.89 11.56 -2.65
CA GLY A 29 13.07 10.43 -2.24
C GLY A 29 11.67 10.85 -1.79
N ALA A 30 11.57 11.90 -0.97
CA ALA A 30 10.28 12.45 -0.56
C ALA A 30 9.52 13.07 -1.73
N ALA A 31 10.20 13.80 -2.63
CA ALA A 31 9.58 14.35 -3.83
C ALA A 31 9.02 13.25 -4.74
N LEU A 32 9.76 12.15 -4.91
CA LEU A 32 9.32 11.00 -5.70
C LEU A 32 8.12 10.30 -5.05
N LEU A 33 8.14 10.08 -3.74
CA LEU A 33 7.00 9.48 -3.02
C LEU A 33 5.74 10.33 -3.15
N VAL A 34 5.84 11.63 -2.89
CA VAL A 34 4.71 12.56 -3.01
C VAL A 34 4.25 12.68 -4.47
N GLY A 35 5.18 12.73 -5.43
CA GLY A 35 4.86 12.79 -6.85
C GLY A 35 4.11 11.55 -7.34
N VAL A 36 4.53 10.35 -6.91
CA VAL A 36 3.81 9.10 -7.20
C VAL A 36 2.43 9.12 -6.56
N PHE A 37 2.34 9.50 -5.28
CA PHE A 37 1.06 9.59 -4.56
C PHE A 37 0.08 10.52 -5.29
N LEU A 38 0.47 11.77 -5.55
CA LEU A 38 -0.36 12.74 -6.29
C LEU A 38 -0.72 12.24 -7.70
N GLY A 39 0.23 11.59 -8.38
CA GLY A 39 0.02 11.02 -9.71
C GLY A 39 -1.05 9.93 -9.74
N VAL A 40 -0.99 8.99 -8.80
CA VAL A 40 -1.92 7.84 -8.77
C VAL A 40 -3.28 8.21 -8.19
N THR A 41 -3.35 9.24 -7.31
CA THR A 41 -4.60 9.74 -6.75
C THR A 41 -5.26 10.83 -7.61
N ALA A 42 -4.60 11.29 -8.67
CA ALA A 42 -5.15 12.30 -9.56
C ALA A 42 -6.49 11.83 -10.16
N ARG A 43 -7.48 12.72 -10.27
CA ARG A 43 -8.80 12.39 -10.85
C ARG A 43 -8.71 11.85 -12.28
N ARG A 44 -7.71 12.29 -13.03
CA ARG A 44 -7.42 11.86 -14.41
C ARG A 44 -6.82 10.46 -14.51
N ASN A 45 -6.39 9.84 -13.41
CA ASN A 45 -5.81 8.50 -13.45
C ASN A 45 -6.91 7.45 -13.64
N PRO A 46 -6.96 6.72 -14.78
CA PRO A 46 -7.97 5.70 -15.03
C PRO A 46 -7.75 4.45 -14.16
N SER A 47 -6.54 4.23 -13.63
CA SER A 47 -6.19 3.02 -12.88
C SER A 47 -6.01 3.31 -11.38
N LYS A 48 -7.13 3.63 -10.71
CA LYS A 48 -7.12 3.91 -9.26
C LYS A 48 -6.86 2.66 -8.40
N LEU A 49 -7.22 1.48 -8.90
CA LEU A 49 -6.96 0.20 -8.21
C LEU A 49 -5.47 -0.10 -8.05
N ALA A 50 -4.62 0.45 -8.94
CA ALA A 50 -3.17 0.27 -8.86
C ALA A 50 -2.47 1.27 -7.91
N ALA A 51 -3.20 2.25 -7.34
CA ALA A 51 -2.63 3.28 -6.47
C ALA A 51 -1.86 2.72 -5.24
N PRO A 52 -2.41 1.80 -4.43
CA PRO A 52 -1.66 1.25 -3.28
C PRO A 52 -0.42 0.47 -3.72
N PHE A 53 -0.47 -0.22 -4.86
CA PHE A 53 0.68 -0.95 -5.39
C PHE A 53 1.79 0.00 -5.83
N ALA A 54 1.45 1.07 -6.56
CA ALA A 54 2.41 2.06 -7.03
C ALA A 54 3.12 2.78 -5.86
N VAL A 55 2.34 3.19 -4.85
CA VAL A 55 2.89 3.85 -3.65
C VAL A 55 3.72 2.86 -2.83
N GLY A 56 3.21 1.64 -2.60
CA GLY A 56 3.90 0.61 -1.84
C GLY A 56 5.23 0.19 -2.47
N LEU A 57 5.26 -0.01 -3.78
CA LEU A 57 6.49 -0.34 -4.51
C LEU A 57 7.49 0.82 -4.48
N THR A 58 6.99 2.06 -4.59
CA THR A 58 7.82 3.25 -4.44
C THR A 58 8.47 3.32 -3.07
N VAL A 59 7.70 3.11 -1.99
CA VAL A 59 8.23 3.05 -0.62
C VAL A 59 9.23 1.90 -0.48
N ALA A 60 8.96 0.71 -1.02
CA ALA A 60 9.88 -0.42 -0.95
C ALA A 60 11.23 -0.12 -1.60
N VAL A 61 11.24 0.49 -2.79
CA VAL A 61 12.47 0.92 -3.48
C VAL A 61 13.21 1.96 -2.66
N LEU A 62 12.50 2.98 -2.15
CA LEU A 62 13.12 4.01 -1.32
C LEU A 62 13.73 3.43 -0.04
N LEU A 63 13.04 2.51 0.63
CA LEU A 63 13.55 1.85 1.83
C LEU A 63 14.80 1.02 1.54
N GLN A 64 14.85 0.31 0.41
CA GLN A 64 16.04 -0.45 0.02
C GLN A 64 17.25 0.47 -0.23
N LEU A 65 17.04 1.61 -0.90
CA LEU A 65 18.08 2.63 -1.10
C LEU A 65 18.49 3.25 0.24
N GLY A 66 17.52 3.58 1.09
CA GLY A 66 17.72 4.17 2.40
C GLY A 66 18.56 3.29 3.32
N GLN A 67 18.27 1.99 3.41
CA GLN A 67 19.01 1.05 4.25
C GLN A 67 20.49 0.95 3.86
N SER A 68 20.81 0.94 2.56
CA SER A 68 22.21 0.92 2.12
C SER A 68 22.97 2.20 2.46
N THR A 69 22.30 3.35 2.39
CA THR A 69 22.94 4.67 2.49
C THR A 69 23.19 5.10 3.95
N GLY A 70 22.21 4.93 4.83
CA GLY A 70 22.25 5.45 6.20
C GLY A 70 20.92 5.33 6.93
N ASN A 71 20.13 4.32 6.58
CA ASN A 71 18.76 4.10 7.04
C ASN A 71 17.86 5.35 6.91
N LEU A 72 17.86 5.94 5.71
CA LEU A 72 17.07 7.13 5.40
C LEU A 72 15.57 6.91 5.62
N ALA A 73 14.88 7.95 6.06
CA ALA A 73 13.50 7.86 6.51
C ALA A 73 12.49 8.29 5.47
N PHE A 74 12.79 9.32 4.67
CA PHE A 74 11.85 9.91 3.71
C PHE A 74 10.53 10.37 4.34
N ASN A 75 10.48 10.41 5.69
CA ASN A 75 9.30 10.65 6.49
C ASN A 75 9.73 11.13 7.90
N PRO A 76 9.42 12.38 8.28
CA PRO A 76 9.80 12.94 9.57
C PRO A 76 9.25 12.16 10.77
N ALA A 77 8.05 11.57 10.66
CA ALA A 77 7.46 10.77 11.72
C ALA A 77 8.23 9.46 11.92
N ARG A 78 8.66 8.80 10.83
CA ARG A 78 9.51 7.61 10.91
C ARG A 78 10.88 7.92 11.52
N ALA A 79 11.51 9.02 11.10
CA ALA A 79 12.79 9.46 11.66
C ALA A 79 12.69 9.77 13.15
N THR A 80 11.61 10.45 13.56
CA THR A 80 11.35 10.76 14.97
C THR A 80 11.11 9.49 15.78
N ALA A 81 10.35 8.54 15.24
CA ALA A 81 10.03 7.29 15.93
C ALA A 81 11.27 6.46 16.28
N SER A 82 12.30 6.41 15.43
CA SER A 82 13.56 5.73 15.77
C SER A 82 14.48 6.59 16.63
N ALA A 83 14.53 7.90 16.40
CA ALA A 83 15.41 8.80 17.14
C ALA A 83 15.11 8.89 18.63
N ILE A 84 13.83 8.85 19.04
CA ILE A 84 13.44 8.93 20.47
C ILE A 84 13.90 7.72 21.30
N PHE A 85 14.16 6.58 20.65
CA PHE A 85 14.63 5.37 21.33
C PHE A 85 16.14 5.12 21.12
N SER A 86 16.82 6.04 20.42
CA SER A 86 18.25 5.97 20.12
C SER A 86 19.06 6.88 21.04
N SER A 87 20.39 6.79 20.93
CA SER A 87 21.33 7.67 21.63
C SER A 87 21.18 9.14 21.23
N SER A 88 21.73 10.06 22.03
CA SER A 88 21.54 11.52 21.87
C SER A 88 21.89 12.08 20.49
N TRP A 89 22.88 11.48 19.81
CA TRP A 89 23.29 11.86 18.46
C TRP A 89 22.13 11.82 17.44
N ALA A 90 21.14 10.93 17.65
CA ALA A 90 20.00 10.77 16.76
C ALA A 90 19.11 12.02 16.74
N VAL A 91 18.85 12.57 17.93
CA VAL A 91 18.03 13.77 18.12
C VAL A 91 18.76 14.99 17.58
N GLU A 92 20.09 15.05 17.73
CA GLU A 92 20.93 16.12 17.17
C GLU A 92 20.89 16.16 15.63
N GLN A 93 20.74 15.01 14.96
CA GLN A 93 20.66 14.92 13.50
C GLN A 93 19.22 14.99 12.95
N LEU A 94 18.21 14.86 13.81
CA LEU A 94 16.80 14.73 13.44
C LEU A 94 16.28 15.89 12.58
N TRP A 95 16.76 17.11 12.80
CA TRP A 95 16.32 18.31 12.06
C TRP A 95 16.44 18.14 10.55
N LEU A 96 17.47 17.43 10.06
CA LEU A 96 17.70 17.21 8.63
C LEU A 96 16.56 16.39 8.03
N PHE A 97 16.15 15.34 8.75
CA PHE A 97 15.07 14.43 8.36
C PHE A 97 13.67 15.05 8.51
N TRP A 98 13.58 16.24 9.09
CA TRP A 98 12.38 17.08 9.00
C TRP A 98 12.44 18.01 7.80
N VAL A 99 13.52 18.78 7.67
CA VAL A 99 13.63 19.81 6.63
C VAL A 99 13.64 19.18 5.23
N ALA A 100 14.47 18.16 5.00
CA ALA A 100 14.65 17.60 3.65
C ALA A 100 13.37 16.96 3.08
N PRO A 101 12.63 16.10 3.80
CA PRO A 101 11.38 15.55 3.27
C PRO A 101 10.30 16.59 3.01
N LEU A 102 10.19 17.62 3.87
CA LEU A 102 9.21 18.69 3.69
C LEU A 102 9.51 19.53 2.44
N VAL A 103 10.80 19.83 2.19
CA VAL A 103 11.23 20.50 0.96
C VAL A 103 10.91 19.64 -0.27
N GLY A 104 11.21 18.34 -0.22
CA GLY A 104 10.87 17.41 -1.30
C GLY A 104 9.37 17.35 -1.60
N ALA A 105 8.55 17.25 -0.56
CA ALA A 105 7.10 17.26 -0.67
C ALA A 105 6.57 18.57 -1.29
N ALA A 106 7.10 19.72 -0.85
CA ALA A 106 6.72 21.02 -1.41
C ALA A 106 7.08 21.12 -2.89
N ILE A 107 8.28 20.68 -3.29
CA ILE A 107 8.72 20.65 -4.70
C ILE A 107 7.77 19.79 -5.53
N ALA A 108 7.48 18.56 -5.09
CA ALA A 108 6.57 17.66 -5.81
C ALA A 108 5.15 18.24 -5.93
N GLY A 109 4.63 18.84 -4.86
CA GLY A 109 3.33 19.50 -4.87
C GLY A 109 3.27 20.69 -5.83
N LEU A 110 4.32 21.52 -5.89
CA LEU A 110 4.41 22.65 -6.81
C LEU A 110 4.52 22.19 -8.28
N ILE A 111 5.35 21.18 -8.54
CA ILE A 111 5.45 20.56 -9.88
C ILE A 111 4.08 20.02 -10.30
N PHE A 112 3.46 19.20 -9.45
CA PHE A 112 2.17 18.62 -9.76
C PHE A 112 1.08 19.68 -9.99
N ARG A 113 1.08 20.77 -9.21
CA ARG A 113 0.17 21.90 -9.40
C ARG A 113 0.44 22.65 -10.70
N GLY A 114 1.71 22.83 -11.09
CA GLY A 114 2.09 23.52 -12.31
C GLY A 114 1.70 22.75 -13.58
N PHE A 115 1.71 21.42 -13.53
CA PHE A 115 1.37 20.55 -14.68
C PHE A 115 -0.04 19.96 -14.62
N GLY A 116 -0.72 20.02 -13.48
CA GLY A 116 -2.10 19.53 -13.32
C GLY A 116 -3.09 20.60 -13.70
N GLU A 117 -3.82 20.42 -14.80
CA GLU A 117 -4.95 21.29 -15.14
C GLU A 117 -5.93 21.36 -13.97
N THR A 118 -6.25 22.58 -13.54
CA THR A 118 -7.15 22.86 -12.42
C THR A 118 -8.58 22.54 -12.81
N THR A 119 -8.97 21.26 -12.80
CA THR A 119 -10.39 20.91 -12.76
C THR A 119 -10.91 21.33 -11.39
N PRO A 120 -11.84 22.29 -11.27
CA PRO A 120 -12.37 22.73 -10.00
C PRO A 120 -12.91 21.52 -9.22
N VAL A 121 -12.53 21.42 -7.95
CA VAL A 121 -13.13 20.46 -7.02
C VAL A 121 -14.55 20.93 -6.79
N ALA A 122 -15.50 20.34 -7.52
CA ALA A 122 -16.90 20.40 -7.10
C ALA A 122 -16.96 19.66 -5.76
N VAL A 123 -17.13 20.42 -4.68
CA VAL A 123 -17.42 19.88 -3.36
C VAL A 123 -18.77 19.18 -3.50
N ALA A 124 -18.74 17.86 -3.67
CA ALA A 124 -19.92 17.06 -3.45
C ALA A 124 -20.20 17.15 -1.96
N GLU A 125 -21.20 17.94 -1.61
CA GLU A 125 -21.77 18.01 -0.28
C GLU A 125 -22.21 16.58 0.07
N VAL A 126 -21.42 15.89 0.90
CA VAL A 126 -21.83 14.61 1.47
C VAL A 126 -22.82 14.96 2.58
N GLU A 127 -24.08 15.11 2.18
CA GLU A 127 -25.20 15.06 3.11
C GLU A 127 -25.38 13.58 3.49
N GLU A 128 -24.51 13.07 4.37
CA GLU A 128 -24.82 11.85 5.12
C GLU A 128 -25.81 12.26 6.22
N PRO A 129 -27.08 11.83 6.16
CA PRO A 129 -27.99 12.08 7.27
C PRO A 129 -27.45 11.32 8.47
N LEU A 130 -27.13 12.06 9.54
CA LEU A 130 -26.82 11.49 10.84
C LEU A 130 -27.91 10.46 11.19
N PRO A 131 -27.57 9.20 11.52
CA PRO A 131 -28.56 8.20 11.89
C PRO A 131 -29.40 8.73 13.06
N ALA A 132 -30.72 8.68 12.90
CA ALA A 132 -31.69 9.37 13.74
C ALA A 132 -31.94 8.68 15.10
N ASP A 133 -31.21 7.61 15.41
CA ASP A 133 -31.52 6.74 16.52
C ASP A 133 -30.30 5.96 17.00
N GLY A 134 -29.63 6.50 18.01
CA GLY A 134 -28.92 5.71 19.03
C GLY A 134 -27.63 5.01 18.61
N TRP A 135 -26.67 4.96 19.54
CA TRP A 135 -25.45 4.18 19.40
C TRP A 135 -25.79 2.71 19.61
N GLU A 136 -26.10 1.97 18.55
CA GLU A 136 -26.09 0.51 18.61
C GLU A 136 -24.63 0.05 18.76
N GLU A 137 -24.25 -0.22 19.99
CA GLU A 137 -23.01 -0.87 20.36
C GLU A 137 -23.05 -2.30 19.80
N LYS A 138 -22.40 -2.51 18.65
CA LYS A 138 -22.28 -3.83 18.04
C LYS A 138 -21.32 -4.64 18.91
N SER A 139 -21.86 -5.55 19.71
CA SER A 139 -21.08 -6.49 20.53
C SER A 139 -20.31 -7.47 19.65
N ASP A 140 -18.99 -7.48 19.78
CA ASP A 140 -18.04 -8.31 19.03
C ASP A 140 -18.07 -9.79 19.46
N ASP A 141 -19.07 -10.59 19.06
CA ASP A 141 -19.06 -12.04 19.36
C ASP A 141 -19.33 -13.00 18.18
N ASP A 142 -19.52 -12.54 16.94
CA ASP A 142 -19.76 -13.44 15.79
C ASP A 142 -18.88 -13.14 14.56
N ALA A 143 -17.55 -13.12 14.73
CA ALA A 143 -16.59 -13.09 13.63
C ALA A 143 -15.93 -14.47 13.42
N GLU A 144 -16.72 -15.48 13.05
CA GLU A 144 -16.20 -16.72 12.49
C GLU A 144 -15.81 -16.49 11.02
N ALA A 145 -14.60 -16.92 10.67
CA ALA A 145 -13.90 -16.59 9.44
C ALA A 145 -14.60 -17.12 8.17
N ALA A 146 -15.06 -16.20 7.31
CA ALA A 146 -15.49 -16.51 5.94
C ALA A 146 -14.39 -16.15 4.93
N VAL A 147 -13.78 -17.18 4.34
CA VAL A 147 -12.81 -17.12 3.24
C VAL A 147 -13.56 -16.91 1.91
N PRO A 148 -13.25 -15.89 1.08
CA PRO A 148 -13.89 -15.74 -0.23
C PRO A 148 -13.18 -16.56 -1.31
N GLU A 149 -13.91 -17.53 -1.86
CA GLU A 149 -13.54 -18.33 -3.04
C GLU A 149 -13.88 -17.56 -4.34
N SER A 150 -12.92 -17.60 -5.27
CA SER A 150 -12.90 -16.91 -6.56
C SER A 150 -13.89 -17.53 -7.57
N ALA A 151 -14.87 -16.75 -8.04
CA ALA A 151 -15.69 -17.09 -9.20
C ALA A 151 -15.34 -16.17 -10.39
N ALA A 152 -14.72 -16.75 -11.41
CA ALA A 152 -14.60 -16.18 -12.74
C ALA A 152 -15.48 -17.01 -13.70
N GLU A 153 -16.59 -16.43 -14.14
CA GLU A 153 -17.42 -16.99 -15.22
C GLU A 153 -16.86 -16.58 -16.59
N VAL A 154 -16.64 -17.55 -17.46
CA VAL A 154 -16.30 -17.36 -18.88
C VAL A 154 -17.50 -17.80 -19.71
N SER A 155 -18.09 -16.85 -20.44
CA SER A 155 -19.16 -17.11 -21.42
C SER A 155 -18.62 -17.67 -22.74
N THR A 156 -19.34 -18.64 -23.28
CA THR A 156 -19.20 -19.29 -24.59
C THR A 156 -19.90 -18.50 -25.72
N PRO A 157 -19.57 -18.78 -26.99
CA PRO A 157 -20.54 -18.69 -28.07
C PRO A 157 -20.80 -20.05 -28.74
N ALA A 158 -22.02 -20.18 -29.26
CA ALA A 158 -22.68 -21.37 -29.79
C ALA A 158 -22.26 -21.76 -31.23
N ALA A 159 -22.39 -23.05 -31.57
CA ALA A 159 -23.32 -23.59 -32.59
C ALA A 159 -22.88 -24.96 -33.19
N GLU A 160 -23.79 -25.94 -33.07
CA GLU A 160 -24.24 -26.91 -34.09
C GLU A 160 -23.33 -28.04 -34.65
N SER A 161 -23.83 -29.28 -34.48
CA SER A 161 -23.95 -30.38 -35.47
C SER A 161 -23.30 -31.74 -35.12
N ALA A 162 -24.12 -32.79 -35.27
CA ALA A 162 -23.80 -34.19 -35.61
C ALA A 162 -23.38 -35.23 -34.53
N VAL A 163 -24.41 -35.89 -33.98
CA VAL A 163 -24.64 -37.34 -33.67
C VAL A 163 -23.51 -38.37 -33.94
N ALA A 164 -23.18 -39.20 -32.92
CA ALA A 164 -23.18 -40.68 -32.94
C ALA A 164 -22.91 -41.30 -31.54
N PRO A 165 -23.40 -42.52 -31.21
CA PRO A 165 -23.58 -42.98 -29.82
C PRO A 165 -22.61 -44.09 -29.39
N VAL A 166 -22.11 -44.09 -28.14
CA VAL A 166 -21.41 -45.26 -27.55
C VAL A 166 -21.64 -45.36 -26.04
N GLU A 167 -22.43 -46.38 -25.68
CA GLU A 167 -22.26 -47.35 -24.57
C GLU A 167 -22.26 -46.88 -23.10
N GLU A 168 -23.38 -47.19 -22.45
CA GLU A 168 -23.65 -47.15 -21.01
C GLU A 168 -22.94 -48.30 -20.28
N LYS A 169 -22.16 -47.99 -19.24
CA LYS A 169 -21.80 -48.93 -18.16
C LYS A 169 -22.12 -48.31 -16.81
N PRO A 170 -22.67 -49.09 -15.86
CA PRO A 170 -23.30 -48.57 -14.66
C PRO A 170 -22.25 -48.04 -13.69
N ASP A 171 -22.44 -46.79 -13.28
CA ASP A 171 -21.67 -46.08 -12.27
C ASP A 171 -22.07 -46.61 -10.88
N VAL A 172 -21.32 -47.59 -10.38
CA VAL A 172 -21.37 -47.95 -8.96
C VAL A 172 -20.15 -47.30 -8.34
N ASP A 173 -20.33 -46.10 -7.79
CA ASP A 173 -19.28 -45.35 -7.10
C ASP A 173 -19.21 -45.81 -5.63
N PRO A 174 -18.26 -46.69 -5.27
CA PRO A 174 -18.14 -47.24 -3.92
C PRO A 174 -17.77 -46.18 -2.88
N ALA A 175 -17.35 -44.98 -3.30
CA ALA A 175 -17.09 -43.88 -2.39
C ALA A 175 -18.39 -43.26 -1.87
N ARG A 176 -19.46 -43.23 -2.68
CA ARG A 176 -20.75 -42.62 -2.28
C ARG A 176 -21.50 -43.46 -1.24
N ASP A 177 -21.43 -44.79 -1.35
CA ASP A 177 -22.04 -45.71 -0.37
C ASP A 177 -21.36 -45.68 1.02
N PHE A 178 -20.10 -45.23 1.09
CA PHE A 178 -19.37 -45.10 2.36
C PHE A 178 -19.84 -43.90 3.20
N PHE A 179 -20.26 -42.80 2.54
CA PHE A 179 -20.68 -41.57 3.21
C PHE A 179 -22.17 -41.51 3.55
N ASP A 180 -23.02 -42.31 2.91
CA ASP A 180 -24.48 -42.34 3.14
C ASP A 180 -24.94 -43.26 4.30
N GLY A 181 -24.02 -43.83 5.08
CA GLY A 181 -24.33 -44.46 6.37
C GLY A 181 -25.23 -45.70 6.33
N LYS A 182 -25.57 -46.24 5.15
CA LYS A 182 -26.24 -47.55 5.04
C LYS A 182 -25.21 -48.66 5.14
N ARG A 183 -24.82 -48.98 6.38
CA ARG A 183 -24.49 -50.37 6.72
C ARG A 183 -25.63 -50.90 7.58
N GLY A 184 -26.23 -52.00 7.11
CA GLY A 184 -27.03 -52.86 7.97
C GLY A 184 -26.20 -53.43 9.11
#